data_AF-A0A1Q6QV41-F1
#
_entry.id   AF-A0A1Q6QV41-F1
#
_cell.length_a   1.000
_cell.length_b   1.000
_cell.length_c   1.000
_cell.angle_alpha   90.00
_cell.angle_beta   90.00
_cell.angle_gamma   90.00
#
_symmetry.space_group_name_H-M   'P 1'
#
loop_
_entity.id
_entity.type
_entity.pdbx_description
1 polymer ?
#
loop_
_entity_poly.entity_id
_entity_poly.type
_entity_poly.pdbx_seq_one_letter_code
_entity_poly.pdbx_strand_id
1 'polypeptide(L)'
;MKNKIYISVMAVLIISALTFGATYAYYVSQDTKTFTGEIEKGIVSTLNLTTTKSSTNLVPLQDSKIKTAITKSSNKCIDKNNYEVCSLYTITLTNTNASENLYGYVKTNTTTYTTTNLKYQIFDSSYNAITDVMTISKTANDLVYFKKGTTQVSITSTGTKTYYLAIWLSDTNSDQSSDYSKTFNGAIGFELVGSPSDKLQATLS
;
A
#
# COMPACT_ATOMS: atom_id res chain seq x y z
N MET A 1 63.43 -14.76 -14.71
CA MET A 1 62.19 -14.41 -15.43
C MET A 1 61.02 -15.36 -15.15
N LYS A 2 61.22 -16.69 -15.07
CA LYS A 2 60.14 -17.67 -14.81
C LYS A 2 59.32 -17.41 -13.53
N ASN A 3 59.94 -17.09 -12.38
CA ASN A 3 59.20 -16.82 -11.13
C ASN A 3 58.28 -15.58 -11.17
N LYS A 4 58.63 -14.56 -11.97
CA LYS A 4 57.76 -13.37 -12.12
C LYS A 4 56.53 -13.66 -12.97
N ILE A 5 56.65 -14.57 -13.94
CA ILE A 5 55.54 -15.02 -14.80
C ILE A 5 54.55 -15.88 -14.00
N TYR A 6 55.02 -16.80 -13.16
CA TYR A 6 54.15 -17.62 -12.32
C TYR A 6 53.32 -16.80 -11.32
N ILE A 7 53.94 -15.78 -10.70
CA ILE A 7 53.23 -14.88 -9.77
C ILE A 7 52.18 -14.06 -10.52
N SER A 8 52.48 -13.59 -11.73
CA SER A 8 51.52 -12.82 -12.55
C SER A 8 50.32 -13.67 -12.99
N VAL A 9 50.55 -14.91 -13.42
CA VAL A 9 49.47 -15.82 -13.83
C VAL A 9 48.57 -16.19 -12.66
N MET A 10 49.15 -16.41 -11.48
CA MET A 10 48.38 -16.75 -10.30
C MET A 10 47.58 -15.57 -9.74
N ALA A 11 48.10 -14.34 -9.85
CA ALA A 11 47.34 -13.13 -9.50
C ALA A 11 46.12 -12.92 -10.41
N VAL A 12 46.25 -13.16 -11.73
CA VAL A 12 45.14 -13.05 -12.68
C VAL A 12 44.06 -14.09 -12.42
N LEU A 13 44.45 -15.33 -12.09
CA LEU A 13 43.49 -16.39 -11.74
C LEU A 13 42.70 -16.06 -10.46
N ILE A 14 43.34 -15.52 -9.44
CA ILE A 14 42.67 -15.10 -8.19
C ILE A 14 41.69 -13.95 -8.45
N ILE A 15 42.06 -12.95 -9.26
CA ILE A 15 41.17 -11.83 -9.62
C ILE A 15 39.97 -12.33 -10.42
N SER A 16 40.16 -13.26 -11.35
CA SER A 16 39.05 -13.82 -12.12
C SER A 16 38.09 -14.65 -11.27
N ALA A 17 38.59 -15.42 -10.30
CA ALA A 17 37.75 -16.18 -9.37
C ALA A 17 36.90 -15.28 -8.45
N LEU A 18 37.40 -14.09 -8.10
CA LEU A 18 36.67 -13.09 -7.31
C LEU A 18 35.55 -12.39 -8.10
N THR A 19 35.60 -12.39 -9.44
CA THR A 19 34.54 -11.77 -10.28
C THR A 19 33.35 -12.68 -10.58
N PHE A 20 33.45 -14.00 -10.34
CA PHE A 20 32.36 -14.95 -10.59
C PHE A 20 31.55 -15.31 -9.34
N GLY A 21 31.83 -14.66 -8.20
CA GLY A 21 31.23 -14.99 -6.90
C GLY A 21 30.34 -13.89 -6.33
N ALA A 22 29.39 -13.35 -7.11
CA ALA A 22 28.10 -12.75 -6.68
C ALA A 22 27.57 -11.76 -7.72
N THR A 23 27.24 -12.23 -8.91
CA THR A 23 26.20 -11.60 -9.72
C THR A 23 25.06 -12.60 -9.80
N TYR A 24 24.30 -12.69 -8.70
CA TYR A 24 22.95 -13.21 -8.79
C TYR A 24 22.19 -12.30 -9.75
N ALA A 25 21.93 -12.83 -10.93
CA ALA A 25 21.07 -12.24 -11.93
C ALA A 25 19.71 -11.93 -11.28
N TYR A 26 19.46 -10.66 -10.95
CA TYR A 26 18.10 -10.19 -10.82
C TYR A 26 17.54 -10.11 -12.23
N TYR A 27 16.91 -11.19 -12.66
CA TYR A 27 15.96 -11.17 -13.77
C TYR A 27 14.85 -10.21 -13.39
N VAL A 28 14.91 -8.98 -13.89
CA VAL A 28 13.76 -8.08 -13.97
C VAL A 28 13.29 -8.14 -15.42
N SER A 29 12.29 -8.95 -15.68
CA SER A 29 11.50 -8.96 -16.91
C SER A 29 10.13 -9.53 -16.52
N GLN A 30 8.97 -9.02 -16.94
CA GLN A 30 8.63 -7.99 -17.90
C GLN A 30 7.40 -7.21 -17.41
N ASP A 31 7.26 -6.01 -17.92
CA ASP A 31 6.18 -5.06 -17.70
C ASP A 31 4.80 -5.66 -18.00
N THR A 32 3.99 -5.75 -16.95
CA THR A 32 2.53 -5.63 -17.01
C THR A 32 2.16 -5.00 -15.68
N LYS A 33 1.91 -3.67 -15.66
CA LYS A 33 1.57 -2.84 -14.49
C LYS A 33 0.99 -3.61 -13.28
N THR A 34 1.88 -4.19 -12.49
CA THR A 34 1.61 -4.87 -11.22
C THR A 34 2.60 -4.25 -10.27
N PHE A 35 2.13 -3.32 -9.44
CA PHE A 35 2.99 -2.62 -8.49
C PHE A 35 3.48 -3.61 -7.43
N THR A 36 4.66 -4.19 -7.65
CA THR A 36 5.38 -4.94 -6.64
C THR A 36 6.15 -3.94 -5.78
N GLY A 37 5.63 -3.62 -4.59
CA GLY A 37 6.44 -2.99 -3.55
C GLY A 37 7.56 -3.90 -3.07
N GLU A 38 8.33 -3.45 -2.07
CA GLU A 38 9.31 -4.29 -1.36
C GLU A 38 8.66 -5.60 -0.94
N ILE A 39 9.06 -6.72 -1.55
CA ILE A 39 8.75 -8.07 -1.08
C ILE A 39 10.01 -8.51 -0.31
N GLU A 40 10.04 -8.25 0.99
CA GLU A 40 11.07 -8.84 1.87
C GLU A 40 10.56 -10.16 2.48
N LYS A 41 11.52 -11.03 2.86
CA LYS A 41 11.42 -12.47 3.17
C LYS A 41 10.14 -12.88 3.93
N GLY A 42 9.56 -14.05 3.63
CA GLY A 42 8.64 -14.74 4.53
C GLY A 42 7.14 -14.65 4.19
N ILE A 43 6.68 -13.58 3.52
CA ILE A 43 5.29 -13.51 3.04
C ILE A 43 5.17 -14.21 1.67
N VAL A 44 4.23 -15.13 1.54
CA VAL A 44 3.91 -15.84 0.28
C VAL A 44 2.72 -15.24 -0.49
N SER A 45 2.06 -14.25 0.09
CA SER A 45 0.98 -13.50 -0.55
C SER A 45 1.50 -12.40 -1.50
N THR A 46 0.68 -12.02 -2.47
CA THR A 46 0.87 -10.89 -3.39
C THR A 46 -0.19 -9.83 -3.13
N LEU A 47 0.22 -8.57 -3.15
CA LEU A 47 -0.65 -7.40 -3.02
C LEU A 47 -0.77 -6.68 -4.37
N ASN A 48 -1.99 -6.54 -4.87
CA ASN A 48 -2.31 -5.71 -6.03
C ASN A 48 -3.21 -4.54 -5.62
N LEU A 49 -2.95 -3.36 -6.18
CA LEU A 49 -3.69 -2.14 -5.95
C LEU A 49 -4.11 -1.53 -7.28
N THR A 50 -5.42 -1.31 -7.43
CA THR A 50 -5.99 -0.61 -8.59
C THR A 50 -6.70 0.66 -8.13
N THR A 51 -6.33 1.79 -8.71
CA THR A 51 -7.02 3.07 -8.46
C THR A 51 -8.37 3.06 -9.16
N THR A 52 -9.45 3.08 -8.37
CA THR A 52 -10.82 3.22 -8.90
C THR A 52 -11.17 4.69 -9.11
N LYS A 53 -10.77 5.53 -8.15
CA LYS A 53 -10.84 6.99 -8.23
C LYS A 53 -9.72 7.60 -7.39
N SER A 54 -8.88 8.42 -8.01
CA SER A 54 -7.97 9.31 -7.29
C SER A 54 -8.53 10.72 -7.37
N SER A 55 -8.56 11.42 -6.23
CA SER A 55 -9.08 12.76 -6.09
C SER A 55 -7.96 13.72 -5.74
N THR A 56 -7.95 14.86 -6.42
CA THR A 56 -6.94 15.91 -6.28
C THR A 56 -7.45 17.08 -5.44
N ASN A 57 -8.78 17.26 -5.37
CA ASN A 57 -9.40 18.31 -4.57
C ASN A 57 -10.62 17.78 -3.82
N LEU A 58 -10.38 17.24 -2.63
CA LEU A 58 -11.43 16.69 -1.78
C LEU A 58 -12.27 17.80 -1.16
N VAL A 59 -13.57 17.78 -1.43
CA VAL A 59 -14.58 18.51 -0.66
C VAL A 59 -14.95 17.70 0.58
N PRO A 60 -15.13 18.32 1.76
CA PRO A 60 -15.53 17.62 2.96
C PRO A 60 -16.80 16.78 2.77
N LEU A 61 -16.78 15.58 3.32
CA LEU A 61 -17.85 14.61 3.26
C LEU A 61 -18.23 14.16 4.68
N GLN A 62 -19.51 14.15 4.99
CA GLN A 62 -20.00 13.53 6.21
C GLN A 62 -19.65 12.04 6.20
N ASP A 63 -19.02 11.53 7.26
CA ASP A 63 -18.55 10.16 7.34
C ASP A 63 -19.66 9.13 7.02
N SER A 64 -20.90 9.39 7.45
CA SER A 64 -22.06 8.54 7.18
C SER A 64 -22.41 8.40 5.69
N LYS A 65 -21.90 9.27 4.82
CA LYS A 65 -22.15 9.30 3.37
C LYS A 65 -21.07 8.59 2.54
N ILE A 66 -19.97 8.14 3.15
CA ILE A 66 -18.88 7.48 2.40
C ILE A 66 -19.37 6.25 1.64
N LYS A 67 -20.19 5.40 2.28
CA LYS A 67 -20.76 4.21 1.62
C LYS A 67 -21.56 4.60 0.39
N THR A 68 -22.42 5.60 0.50
CA THR A 68 -23.20 6.12 -0.64
C THR A 68 -22.29 6.65 -1.76
N ALA A 69 -21.17 7.31 -1.43
CA ALA A 69 -20.25 7.84 -2.42
C ALA A 69 -19.52 6.74 -3.21
N ILE A 70 -19.12 5.65 -2.54
CA ILE A 70 -18.35 4.56 -3.14
C ILE A 70 -19.24 3.49 -3.82
N THR A 71 -20.52 3.38 -3.47
CA THR A 71 -21.45 2.39 -4.07
C THR A 71 -22.18 2.89 -5.31
N LYS A 72 -21.96 4.14 -5.75
CA LYS A 72 -22.58 4.63 -7.00
C LYS A 72 -22.21 3.74 -8.18
N SER A 73 -23.15 3.57 -9.12
CA SER A 73 -22.97 2.78 -10.35
C SER A 73 -22.04 3.49 -11.34
N SER A 74 -22.10 4.81 -11.39
CA SER A 74 -21.19 5.69 -12.13
C SER A 74 -20.72 6.83 -11.23
N ASN A 75 -19.62 7.49 -11.60
CA ASN A 75 -19.10 8.67 -10.90
C ASN A 75 -18.90 8.42 -9.39
N LYS A 76 -18.32 7.26 -9.03
CA LYS A 76 -17.94 6.96 -7.65
C LYS A 76 -17.07 8.09 -7.10
N CYS A 77 -17.33 8.45 -5.84
CA CYS A 77 -16.64 9.56 -5.17
C CYS A 77 -16.79 10.95 -5.82
N ILE A 78 -17.78 11.15 -6.68
CA ILE A 78 -18.18 12.46 -7.18
C ILE A 78 -19.56 12.80 -6.62
N ASP A 79 -19.76 14.00 -6.08
CA ASP A 79 -21.06 14.46 -5.58
C ASP A 79 -22.02 14.87 -6.72
N LYS A 80 -23.20 15.40 -6.37
CA LYS A 80 -24.19 15.85 -7.37
C LYS A 80 -23.78 17.13 -8.12
N ASN A 81 -22.83 17.90 -7.57
CA ASN A 81 -22.35 19.16 -8.12
C ASN A 81 -21.02 18.97 -8.87
N ASN A 82 -20.62 17.72 -9.12
CA ASN A 82 -19.38 17.35 -9.80
C ASN A 82 -18.10 17.65 -8.99
N TYR A 83 -18.19 17.69 -7.66
CA TYR A 83 -17.04 17.77 -6.76
C TYR A 83 -16.54 16.39 -6.36
N GLU A 84 -15.23 16.27 -6.20
CA GLU A 84 -14.59 15.06 -5.71
C GLU A 84 -14.71 14.98 -4.18
N VAL A 85 -15.25 13.88 -3.64
CA VAL A 85 -15.50 13.71 -2.20
C VAL A 85 -14.71 12.56 -1.56
N CYS A 86 -14.14 11.66 -2.35
CA CYS A 86 -13.24 10.62 -1.85
C CYS A 86 -12.26 10.10 -2.90
N SER A 87 -11.15 9.53 -2.47
CA SER A 87 -10.36 8.59 -3.28
C SER A 87 -10.75 7.17 -2.93
N LEU A 88 -10.82 6.29 -3.93
CA LEU A 88 -11.23 4.90 -3.82
C LEU A 88 -10.23 3.98 -4.52
N TYR A 89 -9.71 3.02 -3.78
CA TYR A 89 -8.75 2.05 -4.26
C TYR A 89 -9.30 0.63 -4.07
N THR A 90 -9.09 -0.22 -5.06
CA THR A 90 -9.37 -1.65 -4.98
C THR A 90 -8.07 -2.36 -4.62
N ILE A 91 -8.13 -3.18 -3.59
CA ILE A 91 -6.99 -3.93 -3.07
C ILE A 91 -7.30 -5.41 -3.24
N THR A 92 -6.42 -6.14 -3.91
CA THR A 92 -6.52 -7.58 -4.06
C THR A 92 -5.31 -8.21 -3.41
N LEU A 93 -5.54 -8.95 -2.33
CA LEU A 93 -4.52 -9.75 -1.65
C LEU A 93 -4.74 -11.21 -2.05
N THR A 94 -3.74 -11.82 -2.67
CA THR A 94 -3.80 -13.20 -3.19
C THR A 94 -2.70 -14.04 -2.57
N ASN A 95 -3.00 -15.27 -2.19
CA ASN A 95 -2.03 -16.24 -1.70
C ASN A 95 -2.14 -17.54 -2.50
N THR A 96 -1.02 -18.19 -2.76
CA THR A 96 -0.94 -19.44 -3.53
C THR A 96 -0.22 -20.57 -2.80
N ASN A 97 0.29 -20.34 -1.59
CA ASN A 97 1.07 -21.31 -0.83
C ASN A 97 0.44 -21.64 0.54
N ALA A 98 1.06 -21.27 1.66
CA ALA A 98 0.57 -21.60 3.00
C ALA A 98 -0.35 -20.49 3.53
N SER A 99 -1.37 -20.82 4.33
CA SER A 99 -2.25 -19.80 4.92
C SER A 99 -1.46 -18.85 5.83
N GLU A 100 -1.78 -17.56 5.79
CA GLU A 100 -1.08 -16.51 6.54
C GLU A 100 -2.06 -15.64 7.31
N ASN A 101 -1.58 -15.08 8.41
CA ASN A 101 -2.25 -13.99 9.11
C ASN A 101 -1.40 -12.73 9.00
N LEU A 102 -2.04 -11.62 8.64
CA LEU A 102 -1.39 -10.35 8.38
C LEU A 102 -2.03 -9.22 9.20
N TYR A 103 -1.23 -8.23 9.57
CA TYR A 103 -1.73 -6.95 10.07
C TYR A 103 -1.80 -5.94 8.92
N GLY A 104 -2.95 -5.29 8.76
CA GLY A 104 -3.18 -4.33 7.68
C GLY A 104 -3.00 -2.90 8.16
N TYR A 105 -2.33 -2.07 7.37
CA TYR A 105 -2.06 -0.66 7.69
C TYR A 105 -2.16 0.28 6.49
N VAL A 106 -2.37 1.56 6.79
CA VAL A 106 -2.14 2.69 5.88
C VAL A 106 -0.92 3.45 6.39
N LYS A 107 0.07 3.64 5.52
CA LYS A 107 1.28 4.42 5.74
C LYS A 107 1.13 5.80 5.13
N THR A 108 1.53 6.83 5.87
CA THR A 108 1.76 8.16 5.30
C THR A 108 3.19 8.26 4.81
N ASN A 109 3.42 8.51 3.52
CA ASN A 109 4.76 8.81 3.02
C ASN A 109 5.02 10.31 3.17
N THR A 110 4.16 11.13 2.55
CA THR A 110 4.16 12.58 2.68
C THR A 110 2.73 13.11 2.69
N THR A 111 2.53 14.26 3.32
CA THR A 111 1.22 14.91 3.32
C THR A 111 1.38 16.40 3.50
N THR A 112 0.49 17.17 2.88
CA THR A 112 0.38 18.62 3.09
C THR A 112 -0.84 19.00 3.92
N TYR A 113 -1.64 18.01 4.35
CA TYR A 113 -2.76 18.21 5.27
C TYR A 113 -2.26 18.69 6.64
N THR A 114 -2.95 19.66 7.21
CA THR A 114 -2.54 20.32 8.45
C THR A 114 -3.37 19.87 9.64
N THR A 115 -4.58 19.37 9.41
CA THR A 115 -5.46 18.83 10.45
C THR A 115 -5.54 17.30 10.42
N THR A 116 -6.27 16.73 11.37
CA THR A 116 -6.57 15.30 11.46
C THR A 116 -7.90 14.91 10.79
N ASN A 117 -8.37 15.72 9.84
CA ASN A 117 -9.66 15.52 9.19
C ASN A 117 -9.59 14.57 7.99
N LEU A 118 -8.39 14.23 7.50
CA LEU A 118 -8.24 13.19 6.48
C LEU A 118 -8.46 11.81 7.12
N LYS A 119 -9.51 11.13 6.68
CA LYS A 119 -9.94 9.83 7.20
C LYS A 119 -9.84 8.75 6.15
N TYR A 120 -9.85 7.50 6.62
CA TYR A 120 -9.99 6.34 5.76
C TYR A 120 -10.83 5.25 6.42
N GLN A 121 -11.34 4.33 5.60
CA GLN A 121 -12.04 3.14 6.05
C GLN A 121 -11.87 2.00 5.02
N ILE A 122 -11.85 0.76 5.51
CA ILE A 122 -11.74 -0.43 4.68
C ILE A 122 -13.11 -1.10 4.56
N PHE A 123 -13.44 -1.50 3.34
CA PHE A 123 -14.67 -2.20 3.01
C PHE A 123 -14.38 -3.57 2.38
N ASP A 124 -15.29 -4.52 2.56
CA ASP A 124 -15.29 -5.78 1.83
C ASP A 124 -15.74 -5.62 0.37
N SER A 125 -15.74 -6.72 -0.40
CA SER A 125 -16.19 -6.75 -1.80
C SER A 125 -17.65 -6.34 -2.02
N SER A 126 -18.46 -6.30 -0.96
CA SER A 126 -19.86 -5.88 -0.96
C SER A 126 -20.05 -4.46 -0.41
N TYR A 127 -18.96 -3.70 -0.23
CA TYR A 127 -18.95 -2.35 0.35
C TYR A 127 -19.52 -2.29 1.78
N ASN A 128 -19.40 -3.35 2.56
CA ASN A 128 -19.63 -3.28 4.00
C ASN A 128 -18.34 -2.87 4.70
N ALA A 129 -18.43 -1.90 5.60
CA ALA A 129 -17.30 -1.49 6.40
C ALA A 129 -16.83 -2.65 7.29
N ILE A 130 -15.53 -2.94 7.25
CA ILE A 130 -14.90 -3.99 8.08
C ILE A 130 -13.93 -3.41 9.12
N THR A 131 -13.85 -2.09 9.17
CA THR A 131 -13.09 -1.27 10.12
C THR A 131 -13.95 -0.08 10.53
N ASP A 132 -13.63 0.54 11.66
CA ASP A 132 -14.15 1.86 12.00
C ASP A 132 -13.62 2.93 11.03
N VAL A 133 -14.14 4.15 11.16
CA VAL A 133 -13.57 5.32 10.50
C VAL A 133 -12.28 5.69 11.22
N MET A 134 -11.17 5.62 10.48
CA MET A 134 -9.83 5.82 11.00
C MET A 134 -9.25 7.15 10.51
N THR A 135 -8.32 7.73 11.28
CA THR A 135 -7.62 8.97 10.90
C THR A 135 -6.31 8.63 10.21
N ILE A 136 -6.02 9.26 9.07
CA ILE A 136 -4.71 9.16 8.43
C ILE A 136 -3.68 9.93 9.26
N SER A 137 -2.51 9.34 9.48
CA SER A 137 -1.43 10.01 10.21
C SER A 137 -0.88 11.19 9.40
N LYS A 138 -0.55 12.29 10.08
CA LYS A 138 0.18 13.41 9.48
C LYS A 138 1.69 13.21 9.48
N THR A 139 2.17 12.22 10.21
CA THR A 139 3.60 12.00 10.41
C THR A 139 4.13 11.14 9.27
N ALA A 140 5.18 11.61 8.60
CA ALA A 140 5.85 10.83 7.56
C ALA A 140 6.37 9.49 8.13
N ASN A 141 6.18 8.43 7.35
CA ASN A 141 6.47 7.03 7.66
C ASN A 141 5.65 6.38 8.77
N ASP A 142 4.67 7.08 9.35
CA ASP A 142 3.82 6.51 10.38
C ASP A 142 2.81 5.52 9.79
N LEU A 143 2.47 4.49 10.58
CA LEU A 143 1.62 3.37 10.19
C LEU A 143 0.34 3.38 11.03
N VAL A 144 -0.79 3.64 10.39
CA VAL A 144 -2.11 3.51 11.03
C VAL A 144 -2.67 2.13 10.70
N TYR A 145 -2.68 1.26 11.70
CA TYR A 145 -3.14 -0.12 11.54
C TYR A 145 -4.66 -0.20 11.63
N PHE A 146 -5.30 -0.83 10.64
CA PHE A 146 -6.73 -1.11 10.64
C PHE A 146 -7.07 -2.56 11.03
N LYS A 147 -6.06 -3.44 11.11
CA LYS A 147 -6.09 -4.75 11.76
C LYS A 147 -4.77 -4.96 12.50
N LYS A 148 -4.80 -5.11 13.82
CA LYS A 148 -3.62 -5.41 14.66
C LYS A 148 -4.00 -6.20 15.92
N GLY A 149 -3.05 -6.96 16.47
CA GLY A 149 -3.24 -7.72 17.71
C GLY A 149 -4.23 -8.86 17.51
N THR A 150 -5.36 -8.84 18.23
CA THR A 150 -6.40 -9.88 18.11
C THR A 150 -7.19 -9.79 16.82
N THR A 151 -7.10 -8.66 16.10
CA THR A 151 -7.73 -8.49 14.79
C THR A 151 -6.69 -8.61 13.69
N GLN A 152 -6.87 -9.58 12.80
CA GLN A 152 -5.89 -9.94 11.76
C GLN A 152 -6.62 -10.27 10.46
N VAL A 153 -5.90 -10.13 9.34
CA VAL A 153 -6.33 -10.57 8.03
C VAL A 153 -5.82 -11.97 7.80
N SER A 154 -6.69 -12.97 7.91
CA SER A 154 -6.36 -14.34 7.51
C SER A 154 -6.55 -14.51 6.01
N ILE A 155 -5.54 -14.98 5.30
CA ILE A 155 -5.62 -15.36 3.89
C ILE A 155 -5.23 -16.83 3.75
N THR A 156 -6.12 -17.63 3.16
CA THR A 156 -5.90 -19.07 3.02
C THR A 156 -4.87 -19.38 1.94
N SER A 157 -4.35 -20.60 1.93
CA SER A 157 -3.33 -21.12 1.01
C SER A 157 -3.56 -20.81 -0.48
N THR A 158 -4.80 -20.73 -0.93
CA THR A 158 -5.17 -20.40 -2.31
C THR A 158 -6.20 -19.28 -2.35
N GLY A 159 -6.22 -18.46 -1.30
CA GLY A 159 -7.24 -17.46 -1.05
C GLY A 159 -6.96 -16.18 -1.83
N THR A 160 -8.04 -15.55 -2.30
CA THR A 160 -8.04 -14.17 -2.77
C THR A 160 -9.00 -13.38 -1.92
N LYS A 161 -8.56 -12.22 -1.42
CA LYS A 161 -9.40 -11.25 -0.73
C LYS A 161 -9.36 -9.91 -1.44
N THR A 162 -10.55 -9.41 -1.76
CA THR A 162 -10.73 -8.08 -2.33
C THR A 162 -11.27 -7.13 -1.28
N TYR A 163 -10.64 -5.98 -1.15
CA TYR A 163 -11.04 -4.89 -0.29
C TYR A 163 -11.16 -3.60 -1.08
N TYR A 164 -11.88 -2.65 -0.52
CA TYR A 164 -11.84 -1.26 -0.95
C TYR A 164 -11.29 -0.38 0.17
N LEU A 165 -10.31 0.45 -0.16
CA LEU A 165 -9.86 1.55 0.69
C LEU A 165 -10.51 2.83 0.18
N ALA A 166 -11.30 3.47 1.03
CA ALA A 166 -11.81 4.81 0.77
C ALA A 166 -11.08 5.83 1.66
N ILE A 167 -10.67 6.95 1.09
CA ILE A 167 -10.03 8.08 1.78
C ILE A 167 -10.84 9.33 1.49
N TRP A 168 -11.16 10.12 2.52
CA TRP A 168 -11.92 11.37 2.36
C TRP A 168 -11.52 12.41 3.41
N LEU A 169 -11.86 13.67 3.13
CA LEU A 169 -11.81 14.74 4.10
C LEU A 169 -13.13 14.73 4.89
N SER A 170 -13.09 14.46 6.18
CA SER A 170 -14.29 14.40 7.03
C SER A 170 -14.86 15.80 7.27
N ASP A 171 -16.17 15.94 7.12
CA ASP A 171 -16.91 17.18 7.43
C ASP A 171 -17.00 17.40 8.95
N THR A 172 -16.48 18.54 9.39
CA THR A 172 -16.43 18.96 10.80
C THR A 172 -17.55 19.92 11.19
N ASN A 173 -18.41 20.32 10.25
CA ASN A 173 -19.36 21.43 10.42
C ASN A 173 -18.69 22.78 10.78
N SER A 174 -17.43 22.96 10.38
CA SER A 174 -16.65 24.19 10.59
C SER A 174 -15.79 24.52 9.38
N ASP A 175 -15.15 25.69 9.35
CA ASP A 175 -14.26 26.04 8.24
C ASP A 175 -13.07 25.07 8.15
N GLN A 176 -12.87 24.50 6.96
CA GLN A 176 -11.81 23.54 6.65
C GLN A 176 -10.93 24.03 5.49
N SER A 177 -10.97 25.33 5.18
CA SER A 177 -10.19 25.96 4.11
C SER A 177 -8.68 25.64 4.17
N SER A 178 -8.12 25.38 5.35
CA SER A 178 -6.72 25.00 5.53
C SER A 178 -6.34 23.63 4.92
N ASP A 179 -7.31 22.75 4.69
CA ASP A 179 -7.10 21.42 4.10
C ASP A 179 -7.59 21.28 2.66
N TYR A 180 -8.10 22.37 2.07
CA TYR A 180 -8.48 22.37 0.66
C TYR A 180 -7.23 22.32 -0.24
N SER A 181 -7.36 21.61 -1.37
CA SER A 181 -6.27 21.42 -2.34
C SER A 181 -4.99 20.82 -1.74
N LYS A 182 -5.10 20.09 -0.62
CA LYS A 182 -3.98 19.37 0.00
C LYS A 182 -3.81 17.98 -0.61
N THR A 183 -2.57 17.55 -0.61
CA THR A 183 -2.11 16.29 -1.16
C THR A 183 -1.74 15.31 -0.05
N PHE A 184 -2.10 14.05 -0.26
CA PHE A 184 -1.66 12.92 0.55
C PHE A 184 -0.99 11.91 -0.37
N ASN A 185 0.26 11.58 -0.06
CA ASN A 185 0.97 10.46 -0.67
C ASN A 185 1.18 9.42 0.43
N GLY A 186 0.66 8.22 0.20
CA GLY A 186 0.74 7.15 1.17
C GLY A 186 0.84 5.81 0.49
N ALA A 187 0.69 4.78 1.31
CA ALA A 187 0.69 3.41 0.84
C ALA A 187 -0.23 2.58 1.72
N ILE A 188 -0.88 1.57 1.15
CA ILE A 188 -1.53 0.51 1.92
C ILE A 188 -0.59 -0.68 1.97
N GLY A 189 -0.52 -1.35 3.12
CA GLY A 189 0.31 -2.52 3.26
C GLY A 189 -0.21 -3.53 4.27
N PHE A 190 0.47 -4.67 4.27
CA PHE A 190 0.24 -5.78 5.16
C PHE A 190 1.58 -6.25 5.70
N GLU A 191 1.68 -6.49 7.01
CA GLU A 191 2.87 -7.07 7.65
C GLU A 191 2.55 -8.46 8.21
N LEU A 192 3.52 -9.37 8.18
CA LEU A 192 3.35 -10.72 8.69
C LEU A 192 3.21 -10.71 10.22
N VAL A 193 2.22 -11.42 10.75
CA VAL A 193 2.06 -11.56 12.20
C VAL A 193 3.27 -12.31 12.77
N GLY A 194 3.96 -11.68 13.71
CA GLY A 194 5.16 -12.24 14.34
C GLY A 194 6.48 -11.95 13.61
N SER A 195 6.43 -11.32 12.44
CA SER A 195 7.64 -10.87 11.72
C SER A 195 7.43 -9.47 11.11
N PRO A 196 7.53 -8.40 11.92
CA PRO A 196 7.23 -7.03 11.47
C PRO A 196 8.18 -6.48 10.40
N SER A 197 9.31 -7.13 10.12
CA SER A 197 10.18 -6.81 8.98
C SER A 197 9.56 -7.21 7.64
N ASP A 198 8.68 -8.21 7.65
CA ASP A 198 8.17 -8.85 6.45
C ASP A 198 6.87 -8.13 6.07
N LYS A 199 6.91 -7.38 4.96
CA LYS A 199 5.81 -6.50 4.55
C LYS A 199 5.52 -6.63 3.07
N LEU A 200 4.26 -6.42 2.73
CA LEU A 200 3.78 -6.10 1.38
C LEU A 200 3.25 -4.68 1.40
N GLN A 201 3.66 -3.87 0.42
CA GLN A 201 3.21 -2.48 0.34
C GLN A 201 2.88 -2.08 -1.10
N ALA A 202 1.82 -1.30 -1.26
CA ALA A 202 1.46 -0.68 -2.52
C ALA A 202 1.22 0.83 -2.31
N THR A 203 1.89 1.65 -3.12
CA THR A 203 1.77 3.12 -3.08
C THR A 203 0.43 3.57 -3.64
N LEU A 204 -0.24 4.45 -2.91
CA LEU A 204 -1.47 5.11 -3.35
C LEU A 204 -1.11 6.19 -4.38
N SER A 205 -1.74 6.13 -5.56
CA SER A 205 -1.57 7.09 -6.66
C SER A 205 -2.84 7.89 -6.92
#